data_AF-A0A2G5EFK0-F1
#
_entry.id   AF-A0A2G5EFK0-F1
#
_cell.length_a   1.000
_cell.length_b   1.000
_cell.length_c   1.000
_cell.angle_alpha   90.00
_cell.angle_beta   90.00
_cell.angle_gamma   90.00
#
_symmetry.space_group_name_H-M   'P 1'
#
loop_
_entity.id
_entity.type
_entity.pdbx_description
1 polymer ?
#
loop_
_entity_poly.entity_id
_entity_poly.type
_entity_poly.pdbx_seq_one_letter_code
_entity_poly.pdbx_strand_id
1 'polypeptide(L)'
;MSRSRDRTEDFKDNLRTVALSLNYDESKVAAIFASFIMHKPRQKSPFTKAALMTLESIEALEQFIVKHRKDYADLHRTTQHERDSIEHEIIVFIKACKEQIDILQSRIYDEDKSGSSKTWLGMRNDNSHADIVAHKHGVVLILSERLHSVTAQFDLLKGIRFQDAINRAIPRRKPERVVKSSSTDVSSANHLEMRESGELPPEPLRVQQQLLDDETRALQVELSGLLDAVQETETKMVEMSALNHLMSTHILKQAQQIELLYEQAVEATNNVELGNKELSQAIQRNSSSRTFIILFVLVLAFSIIFLDWYDSF
;
A
#
# COMPACT_ATOMS: atom_id res chain seq x y z
N MET A 1 16.13 15.35 -34.01
CA MET A 1 14.86 15.27 -33.27
C MET A 1 13.81 16.10 -34.01
N SER A 2 12.93 15.47 -34.77
CA SER A 2 11.85 16.16 -35.49
C SER A 2 10.81 16.63 -34.49
N ARG A 3 10.69 17.95 -34.29
CA ARG A 3 9.55 18.57 -33.58
C ARG A 3 8.29 18.17 -34.34
N SER A 4 7.44 17.34 -33.74
CA SER A 4 6.09 17.08 -34.23
C SER A 4 5.36 18.41 -34.31
N ARG A 5 4.95 18.81 -35.53
CA ARG A 5 4.10 20.00 -35.73
C ARG A 5 2.77 19.74 -35.05
N ASP A 6 2.29 20.70 -34.25
CA ASP A 6 0.95 20.64 -33.70
C ASP A 6 -0.07 20.71 -34.85
N ARG A 7 -0.83 19.64 -35.04
CA ARG A 7 -1.85 19.50 -36.09
C ARG A 7 -3.27 19.60 -35.54
N THR A 8 -3.43 20.12 -34.33
CA THR A 8 -4.73 20.24 -33.68
C THR A 8 -5.67 21.15 -34.49
N GLU A 9 -5.16 22.25 -35.06
CA GLU A 9 -5.96 23.13 -35.93
C GLU A 9 -6.30 22.47 -37.27
N ASP A 10 -5.35 21.79 -37.92
CA ASP A 10 -5.61 21.02 -39.15
C ASP A 10 -6.73 19.98 -38.92
N PHE A 11 -6.74 19.34 -37.75
CA PHE A 11 -7.78 18.39 -37.35
C PHE A 11 -9.14 19.08 -37.16
N LYS A 12 -9.18 20.22 -36.46
CA LYS A 12 -10.40 21.02 -36.25
C LYS A 12 -11.02 21.46 -37.58
N ASP A 13 -10.21 21.93 -38.53
CA ASP A 13 -10.69 22.39 -39.84
C ASP A 13 -11.23 21.24 -40.70
N ASN A 14 -10.55 20.09 -40.69
CA ASN A 14 -11.07 18.88 -41.33
C ASN A 14 -12.39 18.44 -40.71
N LEU A 15 -12.50 18.50 -39.39
CA LEU A 15 -13.73 18.13 -38.67
C LEU A 15 -14.90 19.06 -39.00
N ARG A 16 -14.66 20.38 -39.14
CA ARG A 16 -15.67 21.32 -39.67
C ARG A 16 -16.12 20.93 -41.06
N THR A 17 -15.17 20.67 -41.94
CA THR A 17 -15.45 20.33 -43.35
C THR A 17 -16.30 19.06 -43.46
N VAL A 18 -15.96 18.03 -42.68
CA VAL A 18 -16.72 16.77 -42.63
C VAL A 18 -18.10 16.97 -41.99
N ALA A 19 -18.21 17.74 -40.91
CA ALA A 19 -19.50 18.00 -40.27
C ALA A 19 -20.47 18.75 -41.20
N LEU A 20 -19.96 19.71 -41.98
CA LEU A 20 -20.73 20.40 -43.02
C LEU A 20 -21.16 19.44 -44.13
N SER A 21 -20.28 18.52 -44.56
CA SER A 21 -20.64 17.51 -45.57
C SER A 21 -21.70 16.51 -45.12
N LEU A 22 -21.90 16.36 -43.82
CA LEU A 22 -22.90 15.49 -43.20
C LEU A 22 -24.17 16.24 -42.76
N ASN A 23 -24.35 17.51 -43.19
CA ASN A 23 -25.47 18.38 -42.83
C ASN A 23 -25.67 18.55 -41.31
N TYR A 24 -24.59 18.65 -40.53
CA TYR A 24 -24.71 18.98 -39.10
C TYR A 24 -25.12 20.45 -38.93
N ASP A 25 -26.12 20.70 -38.08
CA ASP A 25 -26.55 22.06 -37.72
C ASP A 25 -25.39 22.83 -37.05
N GLU A 26 -25.38 24.16 -37.24
CA GLU A 26 -24.36 25.04 -36.66
C GLU A 26 -24.27 24.93 -35.12
N SER A 27 -25.40 24.62 -34.47
CA SER A 27 -25.46 24.31 -33.04
C SER A 27 -24.72 23.02 -32.66
N LYS A 28 -24.81 21.96 -33.48
CA LYS A 28 -24.11 20.69 -33.26
C LYS A 28 -22.61 20.83 -33.51
N VAL A 29 -22.24 21.58 -34.55
CA VAL A 29 -20.85 21.92 -34.84
C VAL A 29 -20.24 22.71 -33.67
N ALA A 30 -20.93 23.75 -33.20
CA ALA A 30 -20.50 24.53 -32.03
C ALA A 30 -20.38 23.68 -30.76
N ALA A 31 -21.31 22.74 -30.52
CA ALA A 31 -21.24 21.82 -29.39
C ALA A 31 -20.01 20.89 -29.46
N ILE A 32 -19.65 20.40 -30.65
CA ILE A 32 -18.43 19.60 -30.86
C ILE A 32 -17.19 20.46 -30.58
N PHE A 33 -17.11 21.69 -31.07
CA PHE A 33 -15.99 22.59 -30.78
C PHE A 33 -15.88 22.98 -29.30
N ALA A 34 -17.01 23.20 -28.63
CA ALA A 34 -17.05 23.46 -27.18
C ALA A 34 -16.48 22.29 -26.38
N SER A 35 -16.68 21.05 -26.82
CA SER A 35 -16.14 19.85 -26.15
C SER A 35 -14.61 19.74 -26.22
N PHE A 36 -13.96 20.39 -27.20
CA PHE A 36 -12.50 20.47 -27.29
C PHE A 36 -11.91 21.53 -26.36
N ILE A 37 -12.69 22.55 -26.00
CA ILE A 37 -12.26 23.65 -25.12
C ILE A 37 -12.51 23.28 -23.66
N MET A 38 -13.65 22.67 -23.37
CA MET A 38 -14.01 22.18 -22.04
C MET A 38 -13.98 20.66 -22.05
N HIS A 39 -12.85 20.09 -21.60
CA HIS A 39 -12.79 18.66 -21.34
C HIS A 39 -13.92 18.28 -20.38
N LYS A 40 -14.87 17.47 -20.85
CA LYS A 40 -15.90 16.89 -19.99
C LYS A 40 -15.17 16.18 -18.83
N PRO A 41 -15.53 16.45 -17.56
CA PRO A 41 -14.85 15.82 -16.44
C PRO A 41 -14.93 14.31 -16.62
N ARG A 42 -13.77 13.65 -16.68
CA ARG A 42 -13.70 12.19 -16.77
C ARG A 42 -14.51 11.62 -15.60
N GLN A 43 -15.57 10.88 -15.89
CA GLN A 43 -16.36 10.24 -14.85
C GLN A 43 -15.47 9.22 -14.14
N LYS A 44 -15.09 9.54 -12.90
CA LYS A 44 -14.30 8.61 -12.07
C LYS A 44 -15.13 7.36 -11.83
N SER A 45 -14.55 6.19 -12.11
CA SER A 45 -15.19 4.91 -11.82
C SER A 45 -15.44 4.78 -10.31
N PRO A 46 -16.44 3.97 -9.88
CA PRO A 46 -16.69 3.72 -8.46
C PRO A 46 -15.44 3.18 -7.75
N PHE A 47 -14.64 2.36 -8.43
CA PHE A 47 -13.33 1.91 -7.98
C PHE A 47 -12.38 3.08 -7.70
N THR A 48 -12.23 4.00 -8.67
CA THR A 48 -11.32 5.16 -8.53
C THR A 48 -11.76 6.07 -7.38
N LYS A 49 -13.07 6.28 -7.20
CA LYS A 49 -13.59 7.06 -6.07
C LYS A 49 -13.26 6.40 -4.74
N ALA A 50 -13.50 5.09 -4.61
CA ALA A 50 -13.17 4.36 -3.40
C ALA A 50 -11.66 4.37 -3.10
N ALA A 51 -10.81 4.15 -4.11
CA ALA A 51 -9.36 4.22 -3.96
C ALA A 51 -8.86 5.60 -3.48
N LEU A 52 -9.45 6.69 -3.99
CA LEU A 52 -9.12 8.04 -3.53
C LEU A 52 -9.56 8.29 -2.08
N MET A 53 -10.75 7.82 -1.69
CA MET A 53 -11.20 7.92 -0.29
C MET A 53 -10.28 7.14 0.67
N THR A 54 -9.80 5.96 0.26
CA THR A 54 -8.83 5.19 1.03
C THR A 54 -7.49 5.92 1.13
N LEU A 55 -7.02 6.56 0.05
CA LEU A 55 -5.82 7.40 0.08
C LEU A 55 -5.95 8.55 1.06
N GLU A 56 -7.07 9.30 1.01
CA GLU A 56 -7.36 10.39 1.94
C GLU A 56 -7.39 9.90 3.41
N SER A 57 -7.90 8.69 3.65
CA SER A 57 -7.90 8.07 4.98
C SER A 57 -6.48 7.73 5.47
N ILE A 58 -5.62 7.23 4.59
CA ILE A 58 -4.20 6.95 4.90
C ILE A 58 -3.44 8.26 5.18
N GLU A 59 -3.68 9.31 4.40
CA GLU A 59 -3.07 10.63 4.63
C GLU A 59 -3.52 11.24 5.97
N ALA A 60 -4.79 11.09 6.33
CA ALA A 60 -5.29 11.52 7.63
C ALA A 60 -4.61 10.76 8.80
N LEU A 61 -4.39 9.44 8.63
CA LEU A 61 -3.65 8.63 9.60
C LEU A 61 -2.19 9.09 9.74
N GLU A 62 -1.51 9.38 8.63
CA GLU A 62 -0.14 9.89 8.65
C GLU A 62 -0.06 11.24 9.38
N GLN A 63 -0.99 12.16 9.09
CA GLN A 63 -1.07 13.45 9.78
C GLN A 63 -1.34 13.28 11.26
N PHE A 64 -2.21 12.33 11.65
CA PHE A 64 -2.49 12.01 13.04
C PHE A 64 -1.22 11.52 13.77
N ILE A 65 -0.49 10.57 13.19
CA ILE A 65 0.76 10.05 13.76
C ILE A 65 1.80 11.16 13.92
N VAL A 66 1.99 12.00 12.90
CA VAL A 66 2.95 13.11 12.95
C VAL A 66 2.59 14.13 14.03
N LYS A 67 1.30 14.46 14.15
CA LYS A 67 0.79 15.40 15.16
C LYS A 67 1.02 14.88 16.58
N HIS A 68 0.73 13.60 16.81
CA HIS A 68 0.82 12.97 18.13
C HIS A 68 2.21 12.39 18.45
N ARG A 69 3.18 12.45 17.52
CA ARG A 69 4.53 11.89 17.71
C ARG A 69 5.23 12.39 18.98
N LYS A 70 5.20 13.71 19.23
CA LYS A 70 5.85 14.31 20.41
C LYS A 70 5.12 13.95 21.68
N ASP A 71 3.79 14.03 21.64
CA ASP A 71 2.93 13.68 22.77
C ASP A 71 3.07 12.20 23.15
N TYR A 72 3.33 11.33 22.17
CA TYR A 72 3.54 9.89 22.38
C TYR A 72 4.95 9.54 22.89
N ALA A 73 5.98 10.24 22.41
CA ALA A 73 7.37 10.01 22.78
C ALA A 73 7.74 10.60 24.16
N ASP A 74 7.21 11.78 24.50
CA ASP A 74 7.58 12.48 25.74
C ASP A 74 6.76 12.01 26.94
N LEU A 75 7.39 11.23 27.83
CA LEU A 75 6.78 10.67 29.06
C LEU A 75 6.19 11.73 30.01
N HIS A 76 6.69 12.97 29.98
CA HIS A 76 6.28 14.03 30.91
C HIS A 76 5.18 14.93 30.34
N ARG A 77 4.75 14.66 29.11
CA ARG A 77 3.79 15.47 28.38
C ARG A 77 2.41 14.83 28.34
N THR A 78 2.32 13.51 28.41
CA THR A 78 1.06 12.75 28.37
C THR A 78 1.01 11.61 29.38
N THR A 79 -0.20 11.24 29.77
CA THR A 79 -0.47 10.09 30.64
C THR A 79 -0.30 8.77 29.87
N GLN A 80 -0.11 7.66 30.59
CA GLN A 80 -0.10 6.31 29.96
C GLN A 80 -1.44 6.01 29.26
N HIS A 81 -2.55 6.43 29.86
CA HIS A 81 -3.88 6.24 29.29
C HIS A 81 -4.09 6.99 27.96
N GLU A 82 -3.63 8.25 27.86
CA GLU A 82 -3.69 9.00 26.61
C GLU A 82 -2.85 8.35 25.51
N ARG A 83 -1.69 7.82 25.87
CA ARG A 83 -0.84 7.09 24.92
C ARG A 83 -1.51 5.81 24.43
N ASP A 84 -2.10 5.02 25.33
CA ASP A 84 -2.82 3.81 24.96
C ASP A 84 -4.06 4.14 24.09
N SER A 85 -4.72 5.28 24.32
CA SER A 85 -5.80 5.78 23.44
C SER A 85 -5.28 6.09 22.04
N ILE A 86 -4.14 6.79 21.92
CA ILE A 86 -3.49 7.09 20.64
C ILE A 86 -3.13 5.79 19.92
N GLU A 87 -2.55 4.80 20.61
CA GLU A 87 -2.25 3.49 19.99
C GLU A 87 -3.51 2.80 19.48
N HIS A 88 -4.57 2.78 20.30
CA HIS A 88 -5.82 2.14 19.95
C HIS A 88 -6.45 2.78 18.72
N GLU A 89 -6.52 4.12 18.66
CA GLU A 89 -7.03 4.86 17.52
C GLU A 89 -6.24 4.54 16.24
N ILE A 90 -4.91 4.54 16.31
CA ILE A 90 -4.04 4.20 15.17
C ILE A 90 -4.31 2.77 14.68
N ILE A 91 -4.41 1.80 15.59
CA ILE A 91 -4.69 0.40 15.24
C ILE A 91 -6.05 0.27 14.55
N VAL A 92 -7.08 0.96 15.06
CA VAL A 92 -8.42 0.96 14.46
C VAL A 92 -8.38 1.57 13.05
N PHE A 93 -7.69 2.70 12.86
CA PHE A 93 -7.54 3.33 11.55
C PHE A 93 -6.80 2.44 10.54
N ILE A 94 -5.71 1.78 10.97
CA ILE A 94 -4.95 0.87 10.11
C ILE A 94 -5.81 -0.33 9.70
N LYS A 95 -6.54 -0.93 10.64
CA LYS A 95 -7.47 -2.05 10.36
C LYS A 95 -8.56 -1.63 9.37
N ALA A 96 -9.14 -0.44 9.54
CA ALA A 96 -10.15 0.11 8.64
C ALA A 96 -9.60 0.39 7.23
N CYS A 97 -8.41 0.99 7.11
CA CYS A 97 -7.78 1.24 5.81
C CYS A 97 -7.45 -0.08 5.10
N LYS A 98 -6.94 -1.08 5.84
CA LYS A 98 -6.68 -2.42 5.31
C LYS A 98 -7.96 -3.05 4.77
N GLU A 99 -9.05 -3.01 5.51
CA GLU A 99 -10.34 -3.58 5.06
C GLU A 99 -10.84 -2.92 3.77
N GLN A 100 -10.68 -1.59 3.64
CA GLN A 100 -11.01 -0.89 2.39
C GLN A 100 -10.15 -1.37 1.20
N ILE A 101 -8.86 -1.59 1.43
CA ILE A 101 -7.93 -2.14 0.41
C ILE A 101 -8.35 -3.56 0.03
N ASP A 102 -8.69 -4.42 1.00
CA ASP A 102 -9.14 -5.79 0.76
C ASP A 102 -10.46 -5.83 -0.04
N ILE A 103 -11.38 -4.88 0.23
CA ILE A 103 -12.61 -4.70 -0.56
C ILE A 103 -12.27 -4.29 -2.00
N LEU A 104 -11.33 -3.36 -2.20
CA LEU A 104 -10.90 -2.96 -3.54
C LEU A 104 -10.30 -4.15 -4.30
N GLN A 105 -9.49 -4.96 -3.65
CA GLN A 105 -8.89 -6.16 -4.23
C GLN A 105 -9.94 -7.21 -4.61
N SER A 106 -10.92 -7.45 -3.72
CA SER A 106 -12.00 -8.40 -3.97
C SER A 106 -12.85 -8.00 -5.18
N ARG A 107 -13.12 -6.69 -5.34
CA ARG A 107 -13.83 -6.15 -6.52
C ARG A 107 -13.10 -6.43 -7.82
N ILE A 108 -11.76 -6.39 -7.83
CA ILE A 108 -10.98 -6.72 -9.03
C ILE A 108 -11.13 -8.20 -9.36
N TYR A 109 -11.00 -9.07 -8.36
CA TYR A 109 -11.12 -10.52 -8.54
C TYR A 109 -12.51 -10.96 -9.05
N ASP A 110 -13.57 -10.33 -8.54
CA ASP A 110 -14.95 -10.61 -8.97
C ASP A 110 -15.23 -10.10 -10.40
N GLU A 111 -14.65 -8.96 -10.78
CA GLU A 111 -14.72 -8.44 -12.15
C GLU A 111 -13.99 -9.37 -13.14
N ASP A 112 -12.82 -9.91 -12.77
CA ASP A 112 -12.07 -10.86 -13.60
C ASP A 112 -12.86 -12.15 -13.85
N LYS A 113 -13.50 -12.71 -12.81
CA LYS A 113 -14.33 -13.92 -12.94
C LYS A 113 -15.60 -13.69 -13.75
N SER A 114 -16.28 -12.56 -13.52
CA SER A 114 -17.54 -12.27 -14.22
C SER A 114 -17.31 -11.94 -15.69
N GLY A 115 -16.23 -11.23 -16.03
CA GLY A 115 -15.81 -10.94 -17.40
C GLY A 115 -15.45 -12.18 -18.23
N SER A 116 -14.90 -13.22 -17.59
CA SER A 116 -14.60 -14.50 -18.25
C SER A 116 -15.85 -15.30 -18.66
N SER A 117 -17.02 -15.03 -18.04
CA SER A 117 -18.17 -15.94 -18.10
C SER A 117 -19.28 -15.59 -19.11
N LYS A 118 -19.21 -14.49 -19.87
CA LYS A 118 -20.32 -14.09 -20.76
C LYS A 118 -19.88 -13.48 -22.09
N THR A 119 -19.59 -14.31 -23.09
CA THR A 119 -19.88 -13.95 -24.50
C THR A 119 -20.17 -15.23 -25.31
N TRP A 120 -21.45 -15.47 -25.64
CA TRP A 120 -21.91 -16.60 -26.50
C TRP A 120 -21.50 -16.42 -27.98
N LEU A 121 -21.00 -15.25 -28.38
CA LEU A 121 -20.47 -14.97 -29.72
C LEU A 121 -19.02 -14.55 -29.56
N GLY A 122 -18.07 -15.45 -29.85
CA GLY A 122 -16.62 -15.35 -29.57
C GLY A 122 -15.85 -14.19 -30.23
N MET A 123 -16.32 -12.95 -30.08
CA MET A 123 -15.53 -11.74 -30.29
C MET A 123 -14.86 -11.37 -28.97
N ARG A 124 -13.69 -11.99 -28.77
CA ARG A 124 -12.81 -11.80 -27.63
C ARG A 124 -12.25 -10.37 -27.65
N ASN A 125 -12.73 -9.49 -26.77
CA ASN A 125 -12.18 -8.15 -26.52
C ASN A 125 -11.18 -8.14 -25.33
N ASP A 126 -10.65 -9.31 -24.98
CA ASP A 126 -9.89 -9.54 -23.74
C ASP A 126 -8.67 -8.63 -23.57
N ASN A 127 -8.03 -8.21 -24.66
CA ASN A 127 -6.81 -7.41 -24.61
C ASN A 127 -7.02 -6.01 -24.00
N SER A 128 -8.20 -5.41 -24.17
CA SER A 128 -8.51 -4.08 -23.60
C SER A 128 -8.77 -4.10 -22.09
N HIS A 129 -9.06 -5.29 -21.54
CA HIS A 129 -9.32 -5.46 -20.12
C HIS A 129 -8.03 -5.68 -19.32
N ALA A 130 -6.99 -6.27 -19.92
CA ALA A 130 -5.71 -6.52 -19.25
C ALA A 130 -5.08 -5.21 -18.72
N ASP A 131 -5.07 -4.15 -19.53
CA ASP A 131 -4.54 -2.83 -19.14
C ASP A 131 -5.31 -2.23 -17.95
N ILE A 132 -6.64 -2.37 -17.95
CA ILE A 132 -7.52 -1.85 -16.88
C ILE A 132 -7.31 -2.64 -15.59
N VAL A 133 -7.20 -3.97 -15.68
CA VAL A 133 -6.97 -4.87 -14.54
C VAL A 133 -5.58 -4.62 -13.95
N ALA A 134 -4.55 -4.53 -14.79
CA ALA A 134 -3.19 -4.17 -14.36
C ALA A 134 -3.16 -2.80 -13.68
N HIS A 135 -3.84 -1.79 -14.24
CA HIS A 135 -3.97 -0.48 -13.60
C HIS A 135 -4.64 -0.57 -12.22
N LYS A 136 -5.76 -1.28 -12.09
CA LYS A 136 -6.46 -1.44 -10.80
C LYS A 136 -5.60 -2.13 -9.76
N HIS A 137 -4.91 -3.21 -10.13
CA HIS A 137 -3.97 -3.89 -9.24
C HIS A 137 -2.81 -2.97 -8.83
N GLY A 138 -2.25 -2.19 -9.76
CA GLY A 138 -1.23 -1.18 -9.45
C GLY A 138 -1.69 -0.15 -8.43
N VAL A 139 -2.94 0.33 -8.52
CA VAL A 139 -3.52 1.25 -7.53
C VAL A 139 -3.60 0.61 -6.15
N VAL A 140 -4.05 -0.65 -6.04
CA VAL A 140 -4.13 -1.36 -4.75
C VAL A 140 -2.74 -1.57 -4.14
N LEU A 141 -1.72 -1.85 -4.96
CA LEU A 141 -0.34 -1.99 -4.50
C LEU A 141 0.18 -0.68 -3.91
N ILE A 142 -0.01 0.43 -4.62
CA ILE A 142 0.40 1.76 -4.14
C ILE A 142 -0.28 2.10 -2.81
N LEU A 143 -1.59 1.86 -2.68
CA LEU A 143 -2.31 2.08 -1.43
C LEU A 143 -1.78 1.20 -0.29
N SER A 144 -1.50 -0.07 -0.58
CA SER A 144 -0.96 -1.02 0.40
C SER A 144 0.44 -0.62 0.88
N GLU A 145 1.30 -0.20 -0.05
CA GLU A 145 2.65 0.30 0.24
C GLU A 145 2.60 1.57 1.10
N ARG A 146 1.71 2.51 0.78
CA ARG A 146 1.50 3.73 1.57
C ARG A 146 1.04 3.42 2.99
N LEU A 147 0.02 2.56 3.14
CA LEU A 147 -0.46 2.14 4.45
C LEU A 147 0.63 1.43 5.25
N HIS A 148 1.43 0.57 4.60
CA HIS A 148 2.54 -0.12 5.23
C HIS A 148 3.66 0.82 5.68
N SER A 149 4.03 1.82 4.86
CA SER A 149 4.99 2.86 5.24
C SER A 149 4.56 3.59 6.52
N VAL A 150 3.29 4.02 6.59
CA VAL A 150 2.73 4.70 7.76
C VAL A 150 2.71 3.77 8.99
N THR A 151 2.32 2.51 8.79
CA THR A 151 2.31 1.47 9.83
C THR A 151 3.72 1.22 10.39
N ALA A 152 4.72 1.12 9.52
CA ALA A 152 6.12 0.88 9.90
C ALA A 152 6.73 2.08 10.66
N GLN A 153 6.39 3.31 10.28
CA GLN A 153 6.81 4.51 11.02
C GLN A 153 6.28 4.49 12.47
N PHE A 154 5.04 4.06 12.65
CA PHE A 154 4.45 3.94 13.99
C PHE A 154 5.04 2.77 14.79
N ASP A 155 5.27 1.62 14.16
CA ASP A 155 5.91 0.45 14.77
C ASP A 155 7.31 0.80 15.31
N LEU A 156 8.08 1.59 14.56
CA LEU A 156 9.37 2.13 15.02
C LEU A 156 9.22 3.02 16.26
N LEU A 157 8.24 3.93 16.27
CA LEU A 157 7.98 4.83 17.39
C LEU A 157 7.61 4.04 18.66
N LYS A 158 6.79 3.00 18.49
CA LYS A 158 6.41 2.08 19.56
C LYS A 158 7.61 1.29 20.10
N GLY A 159 8.50 0.83 19.22
CA GLY A 159 9.74 0.15 19.59
C GLY A 159 10.68 1.01 20.44
N ILE A 160 10.86 2.29 20.09
CA ILE A 160 11.66 3.24 20.89
C ILE A 160 11.07 3.37 22.31
N ARG A 161 9.75 3.55 22.43
CA ARG A 161 9.07 3.65 23.72
C ARG A 161 9.23 2.38 24.56
N PHE A 162 9.12 1.22 23.93
CA PHE A 162 9.30 -0.07 24.61
C PHE A 162 10.71 -0.20 25.17
N GLN A 163 11.72 0.15 24.38
CA GLN A 163 13.10 0.14 24.83
C GLN A 163 13.34 1.11 25.99
N ASP A 164 12.75 2.30 25.95
CA ASP A 164 12.82 3.27 27.05
C ASP A 164 12.11 2.79 28.32
N ALA A 165 10.98 2.10 28.19
CA ALA A 165 10.25 1.50 29.31
C ALA A 165 11.08 0.38 29.97
N ILE A 166 11.71 -0.50 29.19
CA ILE A 166 12.62 -1.54 29.69
C ILE A 166 13.83 -0.94 30.37
N ASN A 167 14.50 0.02 29.72
CA ASN A 167 15.70 0.67 30.27
C ASN A 167 15.44 1.38 31.61
N ARG A 168 14.19 1.79 31.86
CA ARG A 168 13.75 2.39 33.12
C ARG A 168 13.31 1.37 34.16
N ALA A 169 12.63 0.30 33.74
CA ALA A 169 12.15 -0.77 34.61
C ALA A 169 13.29 -1.65 35.17
N ILE A 170 14.44 -1.71 34.48
CA ILE A 170 15.65 -2.36 34.99
C ILE A 170 16.33 -1.40 35.97
N PRO A 171 16.27 -1.63 37.31
CA PRO A 171 16.94 -0.76 38.25
C PRO A 171 18.44 -0.79 37.97
N ARG A 172 19.01 0.39 37.67
CA ARG A 172 20.46 0.59 37.71
C ARG A 172 20.93 0.30 39.13
N ARG A 173 21.34 -0.94 39.40
CA ARG A 173 22.11 -1.30 40.60
C ARG A 173 23.38 -0.45 40.59
N LYS A 174 23.36 0.69 41.30
CA LYS A 174 24.59 1.28 41.81
C LYS A 174 25.06 0.34 42.92
N PRO A 175 26.23 -0.31 42.81
CA PRO A 175 26.79 -1.00 43.95
C PRO A 175 27.13 0.06 44.98
N GLU A 176 26.37 0.09 46.07
CA GLU A 176 26.65 0.96 47.19
C GLU A 176 28.00 0.56 47.78
N ARG A 177 28.99 1.45 47.66
CA ARG A 177 30.31 1.29 48.25
C ARG A 177 30.13 1.28 49.76
N VAL A 178 30.15 0.10 50.36
CA VAL A 178 30.32 -0.09 51.80
C VAL A 178 31.67 0.52 52.18
N VAL A 179 31.64 1.72 52.76
CA VAL A 179 32.80 2.33 53.39
C VAL A 179 32.99 1.66 54.74
N LYS A 180 34.03 0.83 54.86
CA LYS A 180 34.49 0.25 56.13
C LYS A 180 35.92 0.71 56.43
N SER A 181 36.08 1.44 57.53
CA SER A 181 37.25 1.51 58.45
C SER A 181 36.96 2.65 59.46
N SER A 182 37.22 2.60 60.77
CA SER A 182 38.26 1.94 61.58
C SER A 182 37.80 1.98 63.07
N SER A 183 37.77 0.86 63.80
CA SER A 183 38.70 0.42 64.87
C SER A 183 38.64 1.15 66.22
N THR A 184 38.35 0.40 67.29
CA THR A 184 39.17 0.37 68.52
C THR A 184 38.92 -0.92 69.31
N ASP A 185 40.03 -1.54 69.69
CA ASP A 185 40.26 -2.78 70.43
C ASP A 185 39.81 -2.79 71.91
N VAL A 186 39.67 -4.00 72.50
CA VAL A 186 40.59 -4.58 73.53
C VAL A 186 39.88 -5.61 74.46
N SER A 187 40.51 -6.79 74.59
CA SER A 187 40.49 -7.79 75.70
C SER A 187 39.25 -8.68 75.92
N SER A 188 39.35 -9.92 76.45
CA SER A 188 40.38 -10.96 76.57
C SER A 188 39.69 -12.17 77.25
N ALA A 189 40.06 -13.39 76.83
CA ALA A 189 40.18 -14.63 77.61
C ALA A 189 38.97 -15.28 78.33
N ASN A 190 38.70 -16.51 77.84
CA ASN A 190 38.58 -17.77 78.59
C ASN A 190 37.21 -18.35 79.03
N HIS A 191 36.98 -19.54 78.45
CA HIS A 191 36.57 -20.82 79.08
C HIS A 191 35.08 -21.20 79.15
N LEU A 192 34.75 -22.14 78.25
CA LEU A 192 33.81 -23.27 78.33
C LEU A 192 32.98 -23.42 79.61
N GLU A 193 31.65 -23.52 79.44
CA GLU A 193 30.92 -24.75 79.77
C GLU A 193 29.56 -24.85 79.06
N MET A 194 29.28 -26.06 78.60
CA MET A 194 28.03 -26.51 78.01
C MET A 194 27.04 -26.83 79.12
N ARG A 195 25.89 -26.13 79.18
CA ARG A 195 24.70 -26.66 79.86
C ARG A 195 23.40 -26.11 79.27
N GLU A 196 22.60 -27.08 78.89
CA GLU A 196 21.26 -27.07 78.31
C GLU A 196 20.21 -26.43 79.22
N SER A 197 19.40 -25.50 78.67
CA SER A 197 17.93 -25.47 78.76
C SER A 197 17.36 -24.05 78.60
N GLY A 198 16.61 -23.85 77.53
CA GLY A 198 15.49 -22.93 77.36
C GLY A 198 15.60 -21.48 77.85
N GLU A 199 15.86 -20.55 76.93
CA GLU A 199 15.14 -19.26 76.83
C GLU A 199 15.52 -18.53 75.53
N LEU A 200 14.50 -18.18 74.74
CA LEU A 200 14.37 -17.20 73.64
C LEU A 200 15.65 -16.67 72.92
N PRO A 201 15.74 -16.76 71.58
CA PRO A 201 16.81 -16.09 70.84
C PRO A 201 16.68 -14.56 70.94
N PRO A 202 17.79 -13.80 70.94
CA PRO A 202 17.81 -12.38 71.25
C PRO A 202 16.97 -11.59 70.22
N GLU A 203 16.03 -10.80 70.73
CA GLU A 203 15.10 -9.96 69.96
C GLU A 203 15.70 -9.15 68.79
N PRO A 204 16.95 -8.60 68.82
CA PRO A 204 17.46 -7.82 67.68
C PRO A 204 17.73 -8.65 66.40
N LEU A 205 18.03 -9.95 66.52
CA LEU A 205 18.30 -10.80 65.35
C LEU A 205 17.01 -11.22 64.64
N ARG A 206 15.93 -11.47 65.40
CA ARG A 206 14.62 -11.79 64.82
C ARG A 206 14.04 -10.60 64.05
N VAL A 207 14.18 -9.38 64.58
CA VAL A 207 13.72 -8.16 63.90
C VAL A 207 14.51 -7.91 62.62
N GLN A 208 15.83 -8.12 62.63
CA GLN A 208 16.65 -7.98 61.42
C GLN A 208 16.32 -9.03 60.35
N GLN A 209 16.06 -10.27 60.75
CA GLN A 209 15.71 -11.36 59.85
C GLN A 209 14.29 -11.20 59.28
N GLN A 210 13.36 -10.70 60.10
CA GLN A 210 12.01 -10.37 59.69
C GLN A 210 11.97 -9.15 58.75
N LEU A 211 12.87 -8.17 58.93
CA LEU A 211 13.01 -7.03 58.04
C LEU A 211 13.63 -7.42 56.68
N LEU A 212 14.58 -8.36 56.66
CA LEU A 212 15.12 -8.96 55.43
C LEU A 212 14.07 -9.80 54.69
N ASP A 213 13.23 -10.54 55.42
CA ASP A 213 12.11 -11.29 54.86
C ASP A 213 11.02 -10.36 54.28
N ASP A 214 10.75 -9.24 54.95
CA ASP A 214 9.83 -8.22 54.41
C ASP A 214 10.42 -7.50 53.19
N GLU A 215 11.72 -7.20 53.18
CA GLU A 215 12.39 -6.58 52.03
C GLU A 215 12.45 -7.53 50.83
N THR A 216 12.73 -8.82 51.05
CA THR A 216 12.68 -9.84 49.98
C THR A 216 11.26 -10.05 49.45
N ARG A 217 10.24 -10.05 50.32
CA ARG A 217 8.83 -10.07 49.90
C ARG A 217 8.45 -8.83 49.10
N ALA A 218 8.86 -7.64 49.54
CA ALA A 218 8.61 -6.40 48.83
C ALA A 218 9.27 -6.40 47.43
N LEU A 219 10.53 -6.84 47.34
CA LEU A 219 11.23 -7.01 46.06
C LEU A 219 10.55 -8.04 45.17
N GLN A 220 10.06 -9.13 45.73
CA GLN A 220 9.37 -10.18 44.96
C GLN A 220 8.05 -9.68 44.39
N VAL A 221 7.31 -8.85 45.14
CA VAL A 221 6.08 -8.18 44.68
C VAL A 221 6.38 -7.12 43.62
N GLU A 222 7.47 -6.35 43.77
CA GLU A 222 7.90 -5.38 42.76
C GLU A 222 8.32 -6.08 41.47
N LEU A 223 9.10 -7.16 41.57
CA LEU A 223 9.52 -7.97 40.42
C LEU A 223 8.32 -8.64 39.73
N SER A 224 7.35 -9.17 40.48
CA SER A 224 6.14 -9.73 39.87
C SER A 224 5.32 -8.65 39.16
N GLY A 225 5.17 -7.48 39.76
CA GLY A 225 4.47 -6.35 39.13
C GLY A 225 5.18 -5.82 37.89
N LEU A 226 6.52 -5.79 37.89
CA LEU A 226 7.32 -5.47 36.71
C LEU A 226 7.17 -6.52 35.61
N LEU A 227 7.15 -7.81 35.97
CA LEU A 227 7.00 -8.90 35.01
C LEU A 227 5.62 -8.86 34.35
N ASP A 228 4.56 -8.67 35.12
CA ASP A 228 3.19 -8.52 34.59
C ASP A 228 3.09 -7.32 33.64
N ALA A 229 3.68 -6.18 34.01
CA ALA A 229 3.71 -4.98 33.16
C ALA A 229 4.53 -5.20 31.87
N VAL A 230 5.65 -5.92 31.95
CA VAL A 230 6.47 -6.27 30.77
C VAL A 230 5.71 -7.25 29.87
N GLN A 231 5.03 -8.24 30.42
CA GLN A 231 4.27 -9.22 29.64
C GLN A 231 3.06 -8.59 28.93
N GLU A 232 2.32 -7.70 29.60
CA GLU A 232 1.23 -6.96 28.97
C GLU A 232 1.74 -6.03 27.85
N THR A 233 2.89 -5.39 28.05
CA THR A 233 3.47 -4.50 27.04
C THR A 233 4.11 -5.25 25.87
N GLU A 234 4.68 -6.43 26.11
CA GLU A 234 5.20 -7.34 25.09
C GLU A 234 4.08 -7.82 24.16
N THR A 235 2.97 -8.31 24.71
CA THR A 235 1.83 -8.80 23.89
C THR A 235 1.27 -7.71 22.97
N LYS A 236 1.14 -6.47 23.47
CA LYS A 236 0.71 -5.30 22.69
C LYS A 236 1.71 -4.91 21.59
N MET A 237 3.00 -5.17 21.76
CA MET A 237 4.01 -4.94 20.71
C MET A 237 3.96 -6.04 19.65
N VAL A 238 3.82 -7.30 20.06
CA VAL A 238 3.78 -8.46 19.16
C VAL A 238 2.61 -8.39 18.18
N GLU A 239 1.40 -7.97 18.61
CA GLU A 239 0.25 -7.84 17.70
C GLU A 239 0.55 -6.88 16.53
N MET A 240 1.16 -5.73 16.83
CA MET A 240 1.42 -4.70 15.84
C MET A 240 2.52 -5.10 14.87
N SER A 241 3.63 -5.64 15.38
CA SER A 241 4.72 -6.12 14.54
C SER A 241 4.28 -7.32 13.69
N ALA A 242 3.40 -8.19 14.21
CA ALA A 242 2.79 -9.26 13.42
C ALA A 242 1.90 -8.72 12.30
N LEU A 243 1.05 -7.71 12.57
CA LEU A 243 0.24 -7.05 11.55
C LEU A 243 1.12 -6.41 10.46
N ASN A 244 2.16 -5.69 10.87
CA ASN A 244 3.11 -5.04 9.97
C ASN A 244 3.81 -6.05 9.06
N HIS A 245 4.26 -7.17 9.63
CA HIS A 245 4.89 -8.27 8.87
C HIS A 245 3.92 -8.94 7.89
N LEU A 246 2.67 -9.20 8.30
CA LEU A 246 1.64 -9.74 7.40
C LEU A 246 1.34 -8.79 6.24
N MET A 247 1.37 -7.48 6.46
CA MET A 247 1.23 -6.50 5.38
C MET A 247 2.43 -6.51 4.43
N SER A 248 3.68 -6.57 4.93
CA SER A 248 4.88 -6.69 4.09
C SER A 248 4.82 -7.91 3.17
N THR A 249 4.43 -9.07 3.72
CA THR A 249 4.33 -10.31 2.94
C THR A 249 3.23 -10.24 1.89
N HIS A 250 2.08 -9.63 2.21
CA HIS A 250 1.01 -9.44 1.24
C HIS A 250 1.42 -8.50 0.10
N ILE A 251 2.09 -7.38 0.41
CA ILE A 251 2.59 -6.42 -0.58
C ILE A 251 3.59 -7.08 -1.52
N LEU A 252 4.53 -7.85 -0.98
CA LEU A 252 5.52 -8.58 -1.80
C LEU A 252 4.83 -9.54 -2.77
N LYS A 253 3.87 -10.33 -2.28
CA LYS A 253 3.10 -11.26 -3.12
C LYS A 253 2.31 -10.52 -4.21
N GLN A 254 1.71 -9.39 -3.86
CA GLN A 254 0.94 -8.58 -4.80
C GLN A 254 1.82 -7.94 -5.88
N ALA A 255 3.03 -7.48 -5.53
CA ALA A 255 3.98 -6.92 -6.48
C ALA A 255 4.38 -7.94 -7.56
N GLN A 256 4.65 -9.18 -7.16
CA GLN A 256 4.95 -10.26 -8.10
C GLN A 256 3.76 -10.58 -9.04
N GLN A 257 2.54 -10.58 -8.51
CA GLN A 257 1.34 -10.79 -9.34
C GLN A 257 1.16 -9.68 -10.39
N ILE A 258 1.49 -8.43 -10.03
CA ILE A 258 1.37 -7.28 -10.93
C ILE A 258 2.38 -7.33 -12.07
N GLU A 259 3.59 -7.81 -11.84
CA GLU A 259 4.61 -7.96 -12.89
C GLU A 259 4.10 -8.84 -14.03
N LEU A 260 3.47 -9.98 -13.69
CA LEU A 260 2.87 -10.88 -14.67
C LEU A 260 1.67 -10.25 -15.40
N LEU A 261 0.81 -9.53 -14.67
CA LEU A 261 -0.32 -8.82 -15.29
C LEU A 261 0.15 -7.70 -16.21
N TYR A 262 1.26 -7.03 -15.88
CA TYR A 262 1.83 -5.97 -16.69
C TYR A 262 2.45 -6.52 -17.98
N GLU A 263 3.14 -7.65 -17.92
CA GLU A 263 3.64 -8.33 -19.13
C GLU A 263 2.49 -8.68 -20.10
N GLN A 264 1.37 -9.21 -19.56
CA GLN A 264 0.17 -9.50 -20.34
C GLN A 264 -0.47 -8.23 -20.95
N ALA A 265 -0.52 -7.13 -20.20
CA ALA A 265 -1.03 -5.85 -20.68
C ALA A 265 -0.16 -5.27 -21.82
N VAL A 266 1.16 -5.36 -21.69
CA VAL A 266 2.11 -4.93 -22.74
C VAL A 266 1.95 -5.79 -23.99
N GLU A 267 1.83 -7.11 -23.84
CA GLU A 267 1.59 -8.02 -24.98
C GLU A 267 0.25 -7.70 -25.67
N ALA A 268 -0.80 -7.48 -24.89
CA ALA A 268 -2.12 -7.10 -25.39
C ALA A 268 -2.06 -5.80 -26.20
N THR A 269 -1.37 -4.77 -25.69
CA THR A 269 -1.16 -3.49 -26.37
C THR A 269 -0.38 -3.68 -27.67
N ASN A 270 0.71 -4.45 -27.64
CA ASN A 270 1.54 -4.73 -28.82
C ASN A 270 0.72 -5.47 -29.91
N ASN A 271 -0.10 -6.45 -29.51
CA ASN A 271 -1.00 -7.17 -30.43
C ASN A 271 -2.02 -6.23 -31.10
N VAL A 272 -2.56 -5.24 -30.38
CA VAL A 272 -3.47 -4.23 -30.96
C VAL A 272 -2.72 -3.31 -31.92
N GLU A 273 -1.50 -2.89 -31.59
CA GLU A 273 -0.67 -2.06 -32.47
C GLU A 273 -0.33 -2.79 -33.78
N LEU A 274 0.14 -4.03 -33.69
CA LEU A 274 0.38 -4.91 -34.83
C LEU A 274 -0.90 -5.10 -35.66
N GLY A 275 -2.03 -5.39 -35.01
CA GLY A 275 -3.33 -5.53 -35.68
C GLY A 275 -3.74 -4.27 -36.46
N ASN A 276 -3.55 -3.08 -35.87
CA ASN A 276 -3.83 -1.81 -36.55
C ASN A 276 -2.90 -1.57 -37.76
N LYS A 277 -1.63 -1.97 -37.64
CA LYS A 277 -0.67 -1.89 -38.75
C LYS A 277 -1.08 -2.80 -39.90
N GLU A 278 -1.47 -4.04 -39.61
CA GLU A 278 -1.97 -4.98 -40.61
C GLU A 278 -3.28 -4.50 -41.25
N LEU A 279 -4.21 -3.94 -40.46
CA LEU A 279 -5.45 -3.37 -40.97
C LEU A 279 -5.19 -2.18 -41.92
N SER A 280 -4.25 -1.30 -41.55
CA SER A 280 -3.83 -0.18 -42.39
C SER A 280 -3.21 -0.65 -43.71
N GLN A 281 -2.34 -1.66 -43.65
CA GLN A 281 -1.77 -2.29 -44.84
C GLN A 281 -2.84 -2.94 -45.72
N ALA A 282 -3.84 -3.62 -45.14
CA ALA A 282 -4.94 -4.22 -45.88
C ALA A 282 -5.81 -3.17 -46.60
N ILE A 283 -6.08 -2.04 -45.95
CA ILE A 283 -6.80 -0.90 -46.57
C ILE A 283 -5.99 -0.34 -47.74
N GLN A 284 -4.68 -0.15 -47.58
CA GLN A 284 -3.80 0.34 -48.65
C GLN A 284 -3.75 -0.64 -49.83
N ARG A 285 -3.65 -1.94 -49.54
CA ARG A 285 -3.64 -3.00 -50.57
C ARG A 285 -4.96 -3.09 -51.32
N ASN A 286 -6.09 -2.91 -50.64
CA ASN A 286 -7.41 -2.87 -51.28
C ASN A 286 -7.55 -1.70 -52.25
N SER A 287 -7.09 -0.51 -51.87
CA SER A 287 -7.08 0.67 -52.76
C SER A 287 -6.22 0.45 -54.00
N SER A 288 -5.02 -0.13 -53.83
CA SER A 288 -4.12 -0.46 -54.94
C SER A 288 -4.72 -1.52 -55.89
N SER A 289 -5.31 -2.58 -55.33
CA SER A 289 -5.96 -3.65 -56.11
C SER A 289 -7.09 -3.13 -57.00
N ARG A 290 -7.94 -2.24 -56.47
CA ARG A 290 -9.05 -1.64 -57.24
C ARG A 290 -8.54 -0.88 -58.47
N THR A 291 -7.47 -0.11 -58.32
CA THR A 291 -6.86 0.64 -59.44
C THR A 291 -6.26 -0.29 -60.49
N PHE A 292 -5.60 -1.38 -60.06
CA PHE A 292 -5.06 -2.39 -60.96
C PHE A 292 -6.15 -3.11 -61.78
N ILE A 293 -7.26 -3.49 -61.14
CA ILE A 293 -8.40 -4.14 -61.83
C ILE A 293 -9.00 -3.19 -62.88
N ILE A 294 -9.21 -1.92 -62.55
CA ILE A 294 -9.74 -0.93 -63.50
C ILE A 294 -8.82 -0.76 -64.70
N LEU A 295 -7.51 -0.64 -64.48
CA LEU A 295 -6.53 -0.51 -65.55
C LEU A 295 -6.53 -1.76 -66.46
N PHE A 296 -6.57 -2.95 -65.87
CA PHE A 296 -6.61 -4.21 -66.63
C PHE A 296 -7.84 -4.31 -67.53
N VAL A 297 -9.03 -4.00 -67.01
CA VAL A 297 -10.28 -4.00 -67.78
C VAL A 297 -10.22 -2.98 -68.92
N LEU A 298 -9.64 -1.81 -68.66
CA LEU A 298 -9.53 -0.73 -69.65
C LEU A 298 -8.59 -1.12 -70.80
N VAL A 299 -7.43 -1.70 -70.50
CA VAL A 299 -6.51 -2.24 -71.52
C VAL A 299 -7.17 -3.35 -72.34
N LEU A 300 -7.88 -4.26 -71.68
CA LEU A 300 -8.56 -5.37 -72.35
C LEU A 300 -9.70 -4.88 -73.26
N ALA A 301 -10.47 -3.88 -72.84
CA ALA A 301 -11.51 -3.25 -73.66
C ALA A 301 -10.92 -2.58 -74.92
N PHE A 302 -9.80 -1.85 -74.79
CA PHE A 302 -9.12 -1.27 -75.95
C PHE A 302 -8.55 -2.33 -76.90
N SER A 303 -8.00 -3.43 -76.37
CA SER A 303 -7.54 -4.54 -77.21
C SER A 303 -8.68 -5.15 -78.03
N ILE A 304 -9.88 -5.30 -77.45
CA ILE A 304 -11.06 -5.81 -78.18
C ILE A 304 -11.50 -4.82 -79.27
N ILE A 305 -11.59 -3.53 -78.95
CA ILE A 305 -11.93 -2.47 -79.93
C ILE A 305 -10.92 -2.43 -81.07
N PHE A 306 -9.63 -2.58 -80.77
CA PHE A 306 -8.59 -2.62 -81.79
C PHE A 306 -8.71 -3.86 -82.69
N LEU A 307 -9.02 -5.03 -82.11
CA LEU A 307 -9.25 -6.25 -82.87
C LEU A 307 -10.46 -6.11 -83.80
N ASP A 308 -11.56 -5.55 -83.29
CA ASP A 308 -12.79 -5.29 -84.06
C ASP A 308 -12.54 -4.29 -85.20
N TRP A 309 -11.79 -3.23 -84.94
CA TRP A 309 -11.38 -2.26 -85.96
C TRP A 309 -10.47 -2.90 -87.03
N TYR A 310 -9.56 -3.79 -86.63
CA TYR A 310 -8.68 -4.51 -87.55
C TYR A 310 -9.44 -5.52 -88.42
N ASP A 311 -10.42 -6.24 -87.87
CA ASP A 311 -11.29 -7.15 -88.63
C ASP A 311 -12.26 -6.42 -89.59
N SER A 312 -12.55 -5.14 -89.33
CA SER A 312 -13.41 -4.30 -90.18
C SER A 312 -12.68 -3.69 -91.38
N PHE A 313 -11.36 -3.85 -91.48
CA PHE A 313 -10.50 -3.34 -92.56
C PHE A 313 -10.06 -4.47 -93.51
#